data_AF-A0A822BIF8-F1
#
_entry.id   AF-A0A822BIF8-F1
#
_cell.length_a   1.000
_cell.length_b   1.000
_cell.length_c   1.000
_cell.angle_alpha   90.00
_cell.angle_beta   90.00
_cell.angle_gamma   90.00
#
_symmetry.space_group_name_H-M   'P 1'
#
loop_
_entity.id
_entity.type
_entity.pdbx_description
1 polymer ?
#
loop_
_entity_poly.entity_id
_entity_poly.type
_entity_poly.pdbx_seq_one_letter_code
_entity_poly.pdbx_strand_id
1 'polypeptide(L)' 'MENGGGNEFYTWNFYNETTNIYRSWVNLHYKLVPNLYSQTLFNHSYFLGPNIYTVLVLQDPTSGQT' A
#
# COMPACT_ATOMS: atom_id res chain seq x y z
N MET A 1 -12.94 9.57 -19.78
CA MET A 1 -12.98 9.31 -18.32
C MET A 1 -12.01 10.28 -17.71
N GLU A 2 -12.54 11.29 -17.04
CA GLU A 2 -11.77 12.37 -16.44
C GLU A 2 -11.21 11.85 -15.12
N ASN A 3 -9.88 11.76 -15.02
CA ASN A 3 -9.20 11.39 -13.79
C ASN A 3 -9.62 12.38 -12.70
N GLY A 4 -9.98 11.86 -11.51
CA GLY A 4 -10.46 12.63 -10.37
C GLY A 4 -9.74 13.97 -10.20
N GLY A 5 -10.41 15.03 -10.67
CA GLY A 5 -9.90 16.40 -10.73
C GLY A 5 -10.39 17.28 -9.57
N GLY A 6 -10.89 16.67 -8.50
CA GLY A 6 -11.09 17.33 -7.21
C GLY A 6 -10.14 16.70 -6.21
N ASN A 7 -9.52 17.51 -5.35
CA ASN A 7 -8.47 17.16 -4.37
C ASN A 7 -8.87 16.13 -3.29
N GLU A 8 -9.84 15.27 -3.57
CA GLU A 8 -10.41 14.28 -2.67
C GLU A 8 -9.97 12.88 -3.11
N PHE A 9 -8.96 12.34 -2.40
CA PHE A 9 -8.40 11.01 -2.60
C PHE A 9 -9.34 9.92 -2.04
N TYR A 10 -10.53 9.78 -2.62
CA TYR A 10 -11.41 8.68 -2.29
C TYR A 10 -11.11 7.45 -3.12
N THR A 11 -11.03 6.30 -2.47
CA THR A 11 -10.66 5.04 -3.11
C THR A 11 -11.61 4.62 -4.23
N TRP A 12 -12.90 4.95 -4.11
CA TRP A 12 -13.94 4.64 -5.10
C TRP A 12 -13.93 5.56 -6.33
N ASN A 13 -13.07 6.59 -6.35
CA ASN A 13 -12.88 7.44 -7.52
C ASN A 13 -11.87 6.86 -8.53
N PHE A 14 -11.22 5.75 -8.17
CA PHE A 14 -10.28 5.03 -9.04
C PHE A 14 -10.93 3.82 -9.70
N TYR A 15 -10.24 3.21 -10.67
CA TYR A 15 -10.67 1.96 -11.29
C TYR A 15 -10.95 0.87 -10.24
N ASN A 16 -11.85 -0.06 -10.59
CA ASN A 16 -12.22 -1.18 -9.70
C ASN A 16 -11.00 -1.96 -9.19
N GLU A 17 -9.96 -2.11 -10.01
CA GLU A 17 -8.70 -2.73 -9.63
C GLU A 17 -8.03 -2.01 -8.44
N THR A 18 -7.86 -0.68 -8.54
CA THR A 18 -7.29 0.14 -7.47
C THR A 18 -8.13 0.04 -6.18
N THR A 19 -9.45 0.07 -6.30
CA THR A 19 -10.36 -0.09 -5.16
C THR A 19 -10.19 -1.45 -4.48
N ASN A 20 -10.05 -2.52 -5.27
CA ASN A 20 -9.86 -3.88 -4.76
C ASN A 20 -8.50 -4.06 -4.08
N ILE A 21 -7.43 -3.52 -4.67
CA ILE A 21 -6.08 -3.51 -4.07
C ILE A 21 -6.10 -2.77 -2.73
N TYR A 22 -6.73 -1.60 -2.67
CA TYR A 22 -6.83 -0.87 -1.41
C TYR A 22 -7.63 -1.65 -0.35
N ARG A 23 -8.74 -2.27 -0.73
CA ARG A 23 -9.56 -3.09 0.18
C ARG A 23 -8.77 -4.29 0.72
N SER A 24 -7.94 -4.93 -0.09
CA SER A 24 -7.11 -6.06 0.37
C SER A 24 -6.05 -5.59 1.38
N TRP A 25 -5.43 -4.43 1.15
CA TRP A 25 -4.48 -3.81 2.09
C TRP A 25 -5.12 -3.46 3.43
N VAL A 26 -6.31 -2.85 3.43
CA VAL A 26 -7.03 -2.52 4.67
C VAL A 26 -7.38 -3.79 5.46
N ASN A 27 -7.85 -4.83 4.78
CA ASN A 27 -8.15 -6.12 5.41
C ASN A 27 -6.91 -6.78 6.02
N LEU A 28 -5.76 -6.70 5.33
CA LEU A 28 -4.49 -7.17 5.86
C LEU A 28 -4.05 -6.34 7.08
N HIS A 29 -4.16 -5.01 6.99
CA HIS A 29 -3.80 -4.09 8.07
C HIS A 29 -4.56 -4.45 9.35
N TYR A 30 -5.88 -4.64 9.30
CA TYR A 30 -6.67 -5.05 10.47
C TYR A 30 -6.20 -6.34 11.12
N LYS A 31 -5.75 -7.33 10.33
CA LYS A 31 -5.17 -8.57 10.86
C LYS A 31 -3.80 -8.36 11.51
N LEU A 32 -3.08 -7.34 11.07
CA LEU A 32 -1.73 -7.03 11.54
C LEU A 32 -1.70 -5.98 12.66
N VAL A 33 -2.79 -5.25 12.95
CA VAL A 33 -2.87 -4.21 14.00
C VAL A 33 -2.17 -4.59 15.30
N PRO A 34 -2.31 -5.81 15.85
CA PRO A 34 -1.62 -6.18 17.09
C PRO A 34 -0.09 -6.15 17.00
N ASN A 35 0.48 -6.29 15.80
CA ASN A 35 1.92 -6.36 15.54
C ASN A 35 2.55 -5.01 15.13
N LEU A 36 1.78 -3.95 14.91
CA LEU A 36 2.28 -2.70 14.30
C LEU A 36 2.98 -1.74 15.27
N TYR A 37 3.20 -2.12 16.54
CA TYR A 37 3.60 -1.18 17.59
C TYR A 37 5.06 -0.68 17.55
N SER A 38 5.89 -1.15 16.61
CA SER A 38 7.21 -0.56 16.37
C SER A 38 7.53 -0.52 14.87
N GLN A 39 7.61 0.68 14.30
CA GLN A 39 8.11 0.90 12.95
C GLN A 39 9.47 1.60 13.04
N THR A 40 10.49 1.02 12.42
CA THR A 40 11.80 1.66 12.29
C THR A 40 12.12 1.73 10.79
N LEU A 41 12.16 2.96 10.25
CA LEU A 41 12.41 3.24 8.84
C LEU A 41 13.92 3.24 8.55
N PHE A 42 14.34 2.40 7.62
CA PHE A 42 15.69 2.39 7.04
C PHE A 42 15.59 2.46 5.53
N ASN A 43 15.85 3.64 4.96
CA ASN A 43 16.08 3.86 3.53
C ASN A 43 15.36 2.88 2.56
N HIS A 44 14.07 3.14 2.31
CA HIS A 44 13.16 2.35 1.44
C HIS A 44 12.73 0.97 1.95
N SER A 45 13.13 0.58 3.16
CA SER A 45 12.58 -0.57 3.87
C SER A 45 12.32 -0.25 5.34
N TYR A 46 11.51 -1.09 5.99
CA TYR A 46 11.24 -0.96 7.41
C TYR A 46 10.71 -2.25 7.99
N PHE A 47 10.89 -2.42 9.30
CA PHE A 47 10.22 -3.47 10.04
C PHE A 47 8.85 -2.99 10.54
N LEU A 48 7.82 -3.80 10.33
CA LEU A 48 6.50 -3.70 10.93
C LEU A 48 6.44 -4.65 12.13
N GLY A 49 6.72 -4.12 13.32
CA GLY A 49 6.91 -4.96 14.51
C GLY A 49 8.17 -5.83 14.40
N PRO A 50 8.27 -6.91 15.19
CA PRO A 50 9.50 -7.71 15.27
C PRO A 50 9.72 -8.66 14.08
N ASN A 51 8.67 -8.98 13.32
CA ASN A 51 8.68 -10.16 12.43
C ASN A 51 8.40 -9.87 10.95
N ILE A 52 8.05 -8.64 10.59
CA ILE A 52 7.65 -8.31 9.21
C ILE A 52 8.61 -7.27 8.64
N TYR A 53 9.38 -7.66 7.63
CA TYR A 53 10.24 -6.74 6.88
C TYR A 53 9.53 -6.29 5.60
N THR A 54 9.40 -4.98 5.41
CA THR A 54 8.70 -4.37 4.27
C THR A 54 9.71 -3.62 3.40
N VAL A 55 9.62 -3.78 2.08
CA VAL A 55 10.39 -3.03 1.09
C VAL A 55 9.43 -2.25 0.21
N LEU A 56 9.65 -0.94 0.09
CA LEU A 56 8.81 -0.07 -0.73
C LEU A 56 9.21 -0.19 -2.20
N VAL A 57 8.22 -0.40 -3.05
CA VAL A 57 8.36 -0.28 -4.51
C VAL A 57 8.12 1.19 -4.85
N LEU A 58 9.14 1.87 -5.37
CA LEU A 58 9.10 3.31 -5.68
C LEU A 58 8.95 3.63 -7.16
N GLN A 59 9.07 2.61 -8.01
CA GLN A 59 9.04 2.74 -9.46
C GLN A 59 8.13 1.65 -10.01
N ASP A 60 7.38 2.00 -11.05
CA ASP A 60 6.58 1.02 -11.76
C ASP A 60 7.51 -0.04 -12.38
N PRO A 61 7.14 -1.34 -12.28
CA PRO A 61 7.92 -2.38 -12.93
C PRO A 61 7.93 -2.15 -14.43
N THR A 62 9.12 -2.11 -15.01
CA THR A 62 9.28 -2.01 -16.47
C THR A 62 8.59 -3.20 -17.13
N SER A 63 7.80 -2.94 -18.16
CA SER A 63 7.08 -3.99 -18.91
C SER A 63 8.03 -5.14 -19.30
N GLY A 64 7.76 -6.35 -18.81
CA GLY A 64 8.54 -7.57 -19.14
C GLY A 64 9.33 -8.19 -17.99
N GLN A 65 9.22 -7.70 -16.76
CA GLN A 65 9.80 -8.32 -15.56
C GLN A 65 8.70 -8.86 -14.65
N THR A 66 8.05 -9.95 -15.05
CA THR A 66 7.16 -10.76 -14.20
C THR A 66 7.43 -12.23 -14.42
#